data_AF-A0A850Z227-F1
#
_entry.id   AF-A0A850Z227-F1
#
_cell.length_a   1.000
_cell.length_b   1.000
_cell.length_c   1.000
_cell.angle_alpha   90.00
_cell.angle_beta   90.00
_cell.angle_gamma   90.00
#
_symmetry.space_group_name_H-M   'P 1'
#
loop_
_entity.id
_entity.type
_entity.pdbx_description
1 polymer ?
#
loop_
_entity_poly.entity_id
_entity_poly.type
_entity_poly.pdbx_seq_one_letter_code
_entity_poly.pdbx_strand_id
1 'polypeptide(L)'
;FDSIMMLSVLKHTKTPLKFWFLKNYLSPTFKEFIPYMAKKYNFQYELVQYKWPRWLHQQTEKQRIIWGYKILFLDVLFPLAVDKILFVDADQIVRTDLKELRDFNLDGAPYGYTPFCDSRREMDGYRFWKSGY
;
A
#
# COMPACT_ATOMS: atom_id res chain seq x y z
N PHE A 1 13.09 -2.71 -4.32
CA PHE A 1 12.55 -2.26 -3.02
C PHE A 1 11.37 -3.10 -2.59
N ASP A 2 10.37 -3.35 -3.44
CA ASP A 2 9.21 -4.21 -3.12
C ASP A 2 9.57 -5.55 -2.48
N SER A 3 10.57 -6.27 -3.02
CA SER A 3 11.01 -7.54 -2.44
C SER A 3 11.54 -7.40 -1.01
N ILE A 4 12.19 -6.29 -0.67
CA ILE A 4 12.71 -6.05 0.68
C ILE A 4 11.55 -5.80 1.64
N MET A 5 10.60 -4.94 1.24
CA MET A 5 9.39 -4.68 2.02
C MET A 5 8.63 -5.99 2.30
N MET A 6 8.34 -6.78 1.27
CA MET A 6 7.61 -8.05 1.41
C MET A 6 8.34 -9.02 2.35
N LEU A 7 9.66 -9.18 2.19
CA LEU A 7 10.46 -10.06 3.05
C LEU A 7 10.50 -9.57 4.49
N SER A 8 10.50 -8.25 4.71
CA SER A 8 10.44 -7.69 6.07
C SER A 8 9.13 -8.07 6.76
N VAL A 9 8.00 -7.99 6.07
CA VAL A 9 6.70 -8.42 6.60
C VAL A 9 6.68 -9.92 6.87
N LEU A 10 7.08 -10.74 5.89
CA LEU A 10 7.08 -12.21 6.00
C LEU A 10 7.95 -12.75 7.15
N LYS A 11 9.02 -12.04 7.52
CA LYS A 11 9.87 -12.41 8.66
C LYS A 11 9.23 -12.17 10.01
N HIS A 12 8.29 -11.22 10.11
CA HIS A 12 7.73 -10.74 11.38
C HIS A 12 6.26 -11.12 11.58
N THR A 13 5.66 -11.90 10.67
CA THR A 13 4.29 -12.41 10.84
C THR A 13 4.23 -13.92 10.62
N LYS A 14 3.38 -14.58 11.40
CA LYS A 14 3.01 -16.00 11.23
C LYS A 14 1.68 -16.16 10.50
N THR A 15 0.99 -15.06 10.24
CA THR A 15 -0.34 -15.06 9.62
C THR A 15 -0.19 -15.27 8.10
N PRO A 16 -1.07 -16.06 7.45
CA PRO A 16 -1.09 -16.16 6.00
C PRO A 16 -1.26 -14.77 5.36
N LEU A 17 -0.39 -14.44 4.41
CA LEU A 17 -0.40 -13.15 3.72
C LEU A 17 -0.86 -13.29 2.27
N LYS A 18 -1.65 -12.31 1.82
CA LYS A 18 -1.96 -12.08 0.41
C LYS A 18 -1.53 -10.67 0.01
N PHE A 19 -0.63 -10.57 -0.97
CA PHE A 19 -0.17 -9.28 -1.51
C PHE A 19 -0.95 -8.89 -2.77
N TRP A 20 -1.28 -7.62 -2.89
CA TRP A 20 -2.01 -7.08 -4.04
C TRP A 20 -1.18 -6.02 -4.75
N PHE A 21 -1.11 -6.10 -6.08
CA PHE A 21 -0.30 -5.15 -6.87
C PHE A 21 -1.08 -4.59 -8.05
N LEU A 22 -0.84 -3.32 -8.36
CA LEU A 22 -1.36 -2.69 -9.57
C LEU A 22 -0.62 -3.22 -10.80
N LYS A 23 -1.30 -4.04 -11.61
CA LYS A 23 -0.73 -4.73 -12.78
C LYS A 23 0.00 -3.81 -13.75
N ASN A 24 -0.51 -2.60 -13.96
CA ASN A 24 0.01 -1.66 -14.96
C ASN A 24 1.29 -0.92 -14.54
N TYR A 25 1.64 -0.97 -13.24
CA TYR A 25 2.78 -0.22 -12.70
C TYR A 25 3.94 -1.10 -12.24
N LEU A 26 3.78 -2.42 -12.31
CA LEU A 26 4.87 -3.38 -12.07
C LEU A 26 5.75 -3.55 -13.31
N SER A 27 7.06 -3.67 -13.08
CA SER A 27 8.02 -4.01 -14.15
C SER A 27 7.80 -5.45 -14.66
N PRO A 28 8.06 -5.73 -15.95
CA PRO A 28 7.97 -7.09 -16.49
C PRO A 28 8.83 -8.09 -15.71
N THR A 29 10.07 -7.69 -15.38
CA THR A 29 11.01 -8.51 -14.60
C THR A 29 10.43 -8.90 -13.23
N PHE A 30 9.74 -7.98 -12.55
CA PHE A 30 9.13 -8.30 -11.26
C PHE A 30 7.92 -9.24 -11.41
N LYS A 31 7.13 -9.10 -12.48
CA LYS A 31 6.00 -9.99 -12.78
C LYS A 31 6.44 -11.43 -13.03
N GLU A 32 7.60 -11.61 -13.66
CA GLU A 32 8.20 -12.92 -13.88
C GLU A 32 8.83 -13.49 -12.59
N PHE A 33 9.32 -12.63 -11.70
CA PHE A 33 9.99 -13.03 -10.46
C PHE A 33 9.05 -13.36 -9.30
N ILE A 34 7.92 -12.64 -9.17
CA ILE A 34 6.99 -12.79 -8.04
C ILE A 34 6.43 -14.22 -7.84
N PRO A 35 6.17 -15.05 -8.87
CA PRO A 35 5.71 -16.43 -8.67
C PRO A 35 6.75 -17.27 -7.94
N TYR A 36 8.04 -17.07 -8.23
CA TYR A 36 9.14 -17.77 -7.55
C TYR A 36 9.26 -17.34 -6.08
N MET A 37 9.09 -16.03 -5.81
CA MET A 37 9.02 -15.54 -4.44
C MET A 37 7.83 -16.13 -3.67
N ALA A 38 6.65 -16.14 -4.28
CA ALA A 38 5.43 -16.67 -3.68
C ALA A 38 5.59 -18.14 -3.29
N LYS A 39 6.20 -18.95 -4.17
CA LYS A 39 6.51 -20.37 -3.89
C LYS A 39 7.56 -20.53 -2.79
N LYS A 40 8.62 -19.71 -2.81
CA LYS A 40 9.73 -19.81 -1.84
C LYS A 40 9.31 -19.40 -0.43
N TYR A 41 8.47 -18.38 -0.30
CA TYR A 41 8.07 -17.80 0.98
C TYR A 41 6.61 -18.08 1.35
N ASN A 42 5.93 -18.94 0.58
CA ASN A 42 4.58 -19.44 0.83
C ASN A 42 3.54 -18.33 1.08
N PHE A 43 3.50 -17.31 0.23
CA PHE A 43 2.48 -16.25 0.26
C PHE A 43 1.61 -16.28 -0.99
N GLN A 44 0.40 -15.74 -0.88
CA GLN A 44 -0.49 -15.56 -2.02
C GLN A 44 -0.31 -14.14 -2.61
N TYR A 45 -0.55 -13.98 -3.90
CA TYR A 45 -0.59 -12.65 -4.50
C TYR A 45 -1.62 -12.57 -5.61
N GLU A 46 -2.06 -11.36 -5.91
CA GLU A 46 -2.97 -11.09 -7.02
C GLU A 46 -2.66 -9.74 -7.67
N LEU A 47 -2.81 -9.69 -9.00
CA LEU A 47 -2.59 -8.50 -9.80
C LEU A 47 -3.93 -7.84 -10.12
N VAL A 48 -4.18 -6.70 -9.52
CA VAL A 48 -5.41 -5.92 -9.73
C VAL A 48 -5.20 -4.84 -10.78
N GLN A 49 -6.27 -4.54 -11.50
CA GLN A 49 -6.30 -3.46 -12.47
C GLN A 49 -7.72 -2.91 -12.55
N TYR A 50 -7.82 -1.60 -12.63
CA TYR A 50 -9.06 -0.90 -12.93
C TYR A 50 -8.76 0.12 -14.02
N LYS A 51 -9.69 0.37 -14.92
CA LYS A 51 -9.49 1.34 -16.00
C LYS A 51 -10.00 2.70 -15.53
N TRP A 52 -9.14 3.72 -15.59
CA TRP A 52 -9.53 5.09 -15.29
C TRP A 52 -10.78 5.50 -16.12
N PRO A 53 -11.91 5.85 -15.48
CA PRO A 53 -13.14 6.13 -16.21
C PRO A 53 -13.03 7.36 -17.09
N ARG A 54 -13.69 7.34 -18.26
CA ARG A 54 -13.61 8.45 -19.24
C ARG A 54 -14.18 9.77 -18.70
N TRP A 55 -15.14 9.69 -17.79
CA TRP A 55 -15.81 10.85 -17.18
C TRP A 55 -15.00 11.48 -16.04
N LEU A 56 -14.01 10.76 -15.48
CA LEU A 56 -13.16 11.26 -14.41
C LEU A 56 -11.95 11.98 -15.01
N HIS A 57 -11.62 13.16 -14.48
CA HIS A 57 -10.49 13.96 -14.98
C HIS A 57 -9.18 13.15 -14.97
N GLN A 58 -8.55 13.03 -16.13
CA GLN A 58 -7.36 12.20 -16.32
C GLN A 58 -6.09 12.96 -15.89
N GLN A 59 -5.14 12.21 -15.35
CA GLN A 59 -3.79 12.71 -15.08
C GLN A 59 -2.85 12.24 -16.20
N THR A 60 -1.94 13.10 -16.62
CA THR A 60 -0.93 12.78 -17.65
C THR A 60 0.35 12.25 -17.03
N GLU A 61 0.72 12.75 -15.85
CA GLU A 61 1.92 12.35 -15.14
C GLU A 61 1.75 10.99 -14.44
N LYS A 62 2.65 10.05 -14.74
CA LYS A 62 2.60 8.69 -14.20
C LYS A 62 2.50 8.64 -12.67
N GLN A 63 3.22 9.51 -11.96
CA GLN A 63 3.19 9.56 -10.49
C GLN A 63 1.81 9.97 -9.96
N ARG A 64 1.20 11.01 -10.53
CA ARG A 64 -0.16 11.46 -10.16
C ARG A 64 -1.22 10.39 -10.43
N ILE A 65 -1.07 9.65 -11.52
CA ILE A 65 -1.96 8.52 -11.81
C ILE A 65 -1.82 7.46 -10.71
N ILE A 66 -0.60 7.08 -10.31
CA ILE A 66 -0.36 6.11 -9.23
C ILE A 66 -0.98 6.60 -7.91
N TRP A 67 -0.82 7.87 -7.56
CA TRP A 67 -1.46 8.45 -6.37
C TRP A 67 -2.99 8.38 -6.45
N GLY A 68 -3.56 8.64 -7.62
CA GLY A 68 -5.00 8.46 -7.85
C GLY A 68 -5.47 7.03 -7.58
N TYR A 69 -4.75 6.01 -8.05
CA TYR A 69 -5.10 4.61 -7.78
C TYR A 69 -4.99 4.22 -6.30
N LYS A 70 -4.13 4.90 -5.52
CA LYS A 70 -4.00 4.66 -4.08
C LYS A 70 -5.21 5.15 -3.27
N ILE A 71 -6.10 5.98 -3.83
CA ILE A 71 -7.21 6.58 -3.08
C ILE A 71 -8.58 6.51 -3.77
N LEU A 72 -8.65 6.70 -5.10
CA LEU A 72 -9.92 6.92 -5.80
C LEU A 72 -10.72 5.64 -6.09
N PHE A 73 -10.07 4.47 -6.09
CA PHE A 73 -10.67 3.23 -6.59
C PHE A 73 -10.63 2.10 -5.56
N LEU A 74 -10.50 2.42 -4.27
CA LEU A 74 -10.33 1.42 -3.20
C LEU A 74 -11.50 0.44 -3.10
N ASP A 75 -12.70 0.89 -3.46
CA ASP A 75 -13.96 0.13 -3.46
C ASP A 75 -14.09 -0.82 -4.66
N VAL A 76 -13.60 -0.42 -5.83
CA VAL A 76 -13.75 -1.19 -7.08
C VAL A 76 -12.51 -1.97 -7.50
N LEU A 77 -11.35 -1.69 -6.89
CA LEU A 77 -10.08 -2.31 -7.26
C LEU A 77 -9.95 -3.74 -6.72
N PHE A 78 -10.61 -4.07 -5.61
CA PHE A 78 -10.50 -5.34 -4.92
C PHE A 78 -11.82 -6.15 -5.01
N PRO A 79 -11.77 -7.49 -4.98
CA PRO A 79 -12.97 -8.30 -4.89
C PRO A 79 -13.79 -8.01 -3.62
N LEU A 80 -15.12 -8.11 -3.71
CA LEU A 80 -16.05 -7.84 -2.59
C LEU A 80 -15.81 -8.71 -1.35
N ALA A 81 -15.10 -9.84 -1.49
CA ALA A 81 -14.76 -10.72 -0.39
C ALA A 81 -13.55 -10.22 0.45
N VAL A 82 -12.95 -9.08 0.10
CA VAL A 82 -11.83 -8.48 0.84
C VAL A 82 -12.36 -7.48 1.85
N ASP A 83 -12.28 -7.81 3.14
CA ASP A 83 -12.84 -6.97 4.21
C ASP A 83 -11.98 -5.74 4.55
N LYS A 84 -10.65 -5.88 4.51
CA LYS A 84 -9.70 -4.83 4.91
C LYS A 84 -8.40 -4.97 4.14
N ILE A 85 -7.85 -3.84 3.71
CA ILE A 85 -6.54 -3.75 3.03
C ILE A 85 -5.60 -2.84 3.81
N LEU A 86 -4.30 -3.16 3.76
CA LEU A 86 -3.23 -2.34 4.34
C LEU A 86 -2.32 -1.87 3.21
N PHE A 87 -2.13 -0.55 3.09
CA PHE A 87 -1.16 0.02 2.17
C PHE A 87 0.19 0.19 2.86
N VAL A 88 1.22 -0.41 2.27
CA VAL A 88 2.61 -0.32 2.72
C VAL A 88 3.43 0.17 1.53
N ASP A 89 4.19 1.25 1.72
CA ASP A 89 5.04 1.77 0.65
C ASP A 89 6.24 0.83 0.39
N ALA A 90 6.66 0.76 -0.87
CA ALA A 90 7.64 -0.22 -1.35
C ALA A 90 9.03 -0.09 -0.71
N ASP A 91 9.36 1.09 -0.18
CA ASP A 91 10.62 1.42 0.47
C ASP A 91 10.59 1.23 2.00
N GLN A 92 9.43 0.86 2.56
CA GLN A 92 9.30 0.63 4.01
C GLN A 92 9.90 -0.71 4.46
N ILE A 93 10.41 -0.72 5.69
CA ILE A 93 10.85 -1.92 6.39
C ILE A 93 9.94 -2.14 7.59
N VAL A 94 9.26 -3.28 7.62
CA VAL A 94 8.34 -3.65 8.70
C VAL A 94 9.07 -4.58 9.68
N ARG A 95 8.98 -4.26 10.97
CA ARG A 95 9.60 -5.02 12.08
C ARG A 95 8.59 -5.57 13.10
N THR A 96 7.30 -5.38 12.85
CA THR A 96 6.19 -5.77 13.72
C THR A 96 5.22 -6.65 12.93
N ASP A 97 4.38 -7.43 13.62
CA ASP A 97 3.33 -8.20 12.96
C ASP A 97 2.20 -7.26 12.48
N LEU A 98 2.03 -7.14 11.15
CA LEU A 98 0.98 -6.31 10.54
C LEU A 98 -0.44 -6.78 10.90
N LYS A 99 -0.59 -7.99 11.46
CA LYS A 99 -1.88 -8.45 12.02
C LYS A 99 -2.42 -7.47 13.06
N GLU A 100 -1.54 -6.84 13.85
CA GLU A 100 -1.95 -5.84 14.84
C GLU A 100 -2.69 -4.66 14.20
N LEU A 101 -2.23 -4.19 13.03
CA LEU A 101 -2.92 -3.13 12.26
C LEU A 101 -4.20 -3.62 11.60
N ARG A 102 -4.23 -4.88 11.15
CA ARG A 102 -5.46 -5.48 10.61
C ARG A 102 -6.55 -5.55 11.69
N ASP A 103 -6.18 -5.93 12.90
CA ASP A 103 -7.10 -6.13 14.03
C ASP A 103 -7.39 -4.82 14.78
N PHE A 104 -6.67 -3.74 14.46
CA PHE A 104 -6.91 -2.41 15.01
C PHE A 104 -8.35 -1.95 14.73
N ASN A 105 -9.02 -1.51 15.79
CA ASN A 105 -10.37 -0.96 15.73
C ASN A 105 -10.30 0.50 15.25
N LEU A 106 -11.04 0.80 14.18
CA LEU A 106 -11.12 2.14 13.60
C LEU A 106 -12.31 2.97 14.13
N ASP A 107 -13.02 2.47 15.15
CA ASP A 107 -14.17 3.14 15.79
C ASP A 107 -15.24 3.58 14.77
N GLY A 108 -15.50 2.73 13.78
CA GLY A 108 -16.47 2.98 12.70
C GLY A 108 -15.92 3.80 11.53
N ALA A 109 -14.67 4.27 11.58
CA ALA A 109 -14.06 4.97 10.45
C ALA A 109 -13.70 4.01 9.30
N PRO A 110 -13.87 4.42 8.03
CA PRO A 110 -13.63 3.56 6.87
C PRO A 110 -12.13 3.33 6.58
N TYR A 111 -11.24 4.20 7.06
CA TYR A 111 -9.80 4.09 6.87
C TYR A 111 -9.04 4.78 8.01
N GLY A 112 -7.80 4.37 8.26
CA GLY A 112 -6.89 4.96 9.26
C GLY A 112 -5.55 5.35 8.64
N TYR A 113 -4.95 6.42 9.16
CA TYR A 113 -3.65 6.94 8.72
C TYR A 113 -2.73 7.22 9.90
N THR A 114 -1.42 7.11 9.69
CA THR A 114 -0.40 7.55 10.65
C THR A 114 -0.16 9.06 10.51
N PRO A 115 -0.19 9.85 11.60
CA PRO A 115 0.04 11.29 11.52
C PRO A 115 1.52 11.62 11.23
N PHE A 116 1.77 12.87 10.83
CA PHE A 116 3.14 13.39 10.76
C PHE A 116 3.78 13.46 12.15
N CYS A 117 5.05 13.04 12.25
CA CYS A 117 5.81 13.14 13.48
C CYS A 117 6.09 14.59 13.88
N ASP A 118 6.01 14.89 15.17
CA ASP A 118 6.28 16.21 15.74
C ASP A 118 7.46 16.23 16.75
N SER A 119 8.10 15.09 16.97
CA SER A 119 9.17 14.90 17.97
C SER A 119 10.44 15.72 17.72
N ARG A 120 10.80 15.99 16.45
CA ARG A 120 12.01 16.76 16.09
C ARG A 120 11.72 18.26 15.98
N ARG A 121 11.97 19.01 17.05
CA ARG A 121 11.75 20.48 17.10
C ARG A 121 12.61 21.26 16.11
N GLU A 122 13.82 20.80 15.82
CA GLU A 122 14.72 21.43 14.82
C GLU A 122 14.10 21.52 13.41
N MET A 123 13.11 20.67 13.12
CA MET A 123 12.44 20.61 11.82
C MET A 123 11.16 21.46 11.77
N ASP A 124 10.84 22.25 12.81
CA ASP A 124 9.58 23.01 12.89
C ASP A 124 9.38 23.96 11.70
N GLY A 125 10.45 24.56 11.17
CA GLY A 125 10.39 25.44 10.00
C GLY A 125 9.94 24.77 8.69
N TYR A 126 10.00 23.43 8.59
CA TYR A 126 9.56 22.68 7.40
C TYR A 126 8.11 22.16 7.51
N ARG A 127 7.45 22.38 8.65
CA ARG A 127 6.11 21.84 8.93
C ARG A 127 5.02 22.72 8.32
N PHE A 128 4.93 22.71 6.99
CA PHE A 128 3.95 23.50 6.25
C PHE A 128 2.48 23.21 6.64
N TRP A 129 2.20 22.02 7.18
CA TRP A 129 0.86 21.65 7.66
C TRP A 129 0.46 22.30 9.00
N LYS A 130 1.38 23.02 9.66
CA LYS A 130 1.12 23.79 10.89
C LYS A 130 0.94 25.29 10.62
N SER A 131 1.22 25.74 9.40
CA SER A 131 0.96 27.12 8.95
C SER A 131 -0.32 27.21 8.13
N GLY A 132 -0.83 28.43 7.92
CA GLY A 132 -1.93 28.68 6.99
C GLY A 132 -1.56 28.32 5.54
N TYR A 133 -2.58 28.23 4.68
CA TYR A 133 -2.42 28.07 3.23
C TYR A 133 -2.14 29.40 2.55
#